data_AF-A0A7F8KEF4-F1
#
_entry.id   AF-A0A7F8KEF4-F1
#
_cell.length_a   1.000
_cell.length_b   1.000
_cell.length_c   1.000
_cell.angle_alpha   90.00
_cell.angle_beta   90.00
_cell.angle_gamma   90.00
#
_symmetry.space_group_name_H-M   'P 1'
#
loop_
_entity.id
_entity.type
_entity.pdbx_description
1 polymer ?
#
loop_
_entity_poly.entity_id
_entity_poly.type
_entity_poly.pdbx_seq_one_letter_code
_entity_poly.pdbx_strand_id
1 'polypeptide(L)'
;MAAPVDLELKKAFTELQAKVIDTQQKVKLADIQIEQLNRTKKHAHLTDTEIMTLVDETNMYEGVGRMFILQSKEAIHNQLLEKQKIAEEKIKELEGLM
;
A
#
# COMPACT_ATOMS: atom_id res chain seq x y z
N MET A 1 -31.86 1.57 45.68
CA MET A 1 -30.46 1.15 45.46
C MET A 1 -30.33 0.63 44.03
N ALA A 2 -29.97 1.50 43.09
CA ALA A 2 -29.61 1.13 41.72
C ALA A 2 -28.22 1.70 41.50
N ALA A 3 -27.16 0.91 41.75
CA ALA A 3 -25.83 1.49 41.97
C ALA A 3 -24.62 0.73 41.42
N PRO A 4 -24.61 -0.59 41.15
CA PRO A 4 -23.43 -1.23 40.55
C PRO A 4 -23.55 -1.40 39.03
N VAL A 5 -24.70 -1.90 38.56
CA VAL A 5 -24.90 -2.39 37.18
C VAL A 5 -24.91 -1.25 36.15
N ASP A 6 -25.44 -0.07 36.49
CA ASP A 6 -25.47 1.10 35.59
C ASP A 6 -24.06 1.71 35.38
N LEU A 7 -23.20 1.65 36.40
CA LEU A 7 -21.82 2.14 36.30
C LEU A 7 -20.93 1.21 35.47
N GLU A 8 -21.09 -0.10 35.62
CA GLU A 8 -20.40 -1.10 34.77
C GLU A 8 -20.88 -1.03 33.32
N LEU A 9 -22.19 -0.84 33.10
CA LEU A 9 -22.74 -0.68 31.76
C LEU A 9 -22.21 0.59 31.06
N LYS A 10 -22.13 1.72 31.77
CA LYS A 10 -21.54 2.96 31.25
C LYS A 10 -20.05 2.81 30.93
N LYS A 11 -19.29 2.09 31.76
CA LYS A 11 -17.89 1.78 31.48
C LYS A 11 -17.74 0.90 30.24
N ALA A 12 -18.50 -0.19 30.16
CA ALA A 12 -18.49 -1.08 29.00
C ALA A 12 -18.88 -0.35 27.70
N PHE A 13 -19.85 0.55 27.76
CA PHE A 13 -20.25 1.37 26.60
C PHE A 13 -19.16 2.36 26.17
N THR A 14 -18.45 2.96 27.14
CA THR A 14 -17.33 3.87 26.86
C THR A 14 -16.15 3.12 26.24
N GLU A 15 -15.83 1.93 26.74
CA GLU A 15 -14.80 1.06 26.14
C GLU A 15 -15.18 0.58 24.74
N LEU A 16 -16.46 0.26 24.52
CA LEU A 16 -16.97 -0.11 23.20
C LEU A 16 -16.87 1.08 22.23
N GLN A 17 -17.26 2.29 22.64
CA GLN A 17 -17.10 3.49 21.82
C GLN A 17 -15.62 3.74 21.47
N ALA A 18 -14.71 3.60 22.44
CA ALA A 18 -13.28 3.74 22.20
C ALA A 18 -12.77 2.73 21.16
N LYS A 19 -13.19 1.46 21.26
CA LYS A 19 -12.84 0.42 20.28
C LYS A 19 -13.40 0.72 18.89
N VAL A 20 -14.66 1.17 18.79
CA VAL A 20 -15.26 1.55 17.50
C VAL A 20 -14.48 2.68 16.83
N ILE A 21 -14.09 3.71 17.60
CA ILE A 21 -13.30 4.84 17.08
C ILE A 21 -11.93 4.36 16.60
N ASP A 22 -11.23 3.53 17.39
CA ASP A 22 -9.91 3.00 17.02
C ASP A 22 -9.98 2.14 15.75
N THR A 23 -10.97 1.25 15.64
CA THR A 23 -11.20 0.45 14.43
C THR A 23 -11.49 1.33 13.22
N GLN A 24 -12.36 2.35 13.36
CA GLN A 24 -12.66 3.28 12.26
C GLN A 24 -11.43 4.06 11.78
N GLN A 25 -10.54 4.46 12.69
CA GLN A 25 -9.29 5.11 12.32
C GLN A 25 -8.35 4.16 11.57
N LYS A 26 -8.22 2.92 12.03
CA LYS A 26 -7.39 1.90 11.36
C LYS A 26 -7.90 1.57 9.96
N VAL A 27 -9.21 1.45 9.77
CA VAL A 27 -9.81 1.23 8.44
C VAL A 27 -9.46 2.38 7.50
N LYS A 28 -9.66 3.64 7.92
CA LYS A 28 -9.32 4.81 7.09
C LYS A 28 -7.84 4.86 6.71
N LEU A 29 -6.94 4.48 7.63
CA LEU A 29 -5.51 4.44 7.33
C LEU A 29 -5.18 3.34 6.32
N ALA A 30 -5.81 2.17 6.43
CA ALA A 30 -5.64 1.09 5.49
C ALA A 30 -6.19 1.46 4.10
N ASP A 31 -7.34 2.15 4.01
CA ASP A 31 -7.89 2.68 2.75
C ASP A 31 -6.87 3.59 2.02
N ILE A 32 -6.28 4.54 2.75
CA ILE A 32 -5.28 5.48 2.20
C ILE A 32 -4.03 4.72 1.73
N GLN A 33 -3.57 3.73 2.49
CA GLN A 33 -2.42 2.91 2.10
C GLN A 33 -2.71 2.09 0.84
N ILE A 34 -3.89 1.50 0.73
CA ILE A 34 -4.34 0.75 -0.46
C ILE A 34 -4.36 1.68 -1.68
N GLU A 35 -4.89 2.89 -1.56
CA GLU A 35 -4.91 3.85 -2.67
C GLU A 35 -3.49 4.21 -3.14
N GLN A 36 -2.58 4.47 -2.19
CA GLN A 36 -1.18 4.79 -2.49
C GLN A 36 -0.45 3.62 -3.18
N LEU A 37 -0.65 2.39 -2.70
CA LEU A 37 -0.07 1.18 -3.29
C LEU A 37 -0.64 0.93 -4.70
N ASN A 38 -1.94 1.13 -4.89
CA ASN A 38 -2.58 1.01 -6.21
C ASN A 38 -2.00 2.00 -7.22
N ARG A 39 -1.77 3.25 -6.81
CA ARG A 39 -1.11 4.24 -7.66
C ARG A 39 0.32 3.84 -8.01
N THR A 40 1.06 3.33 -7.03
CA THR A 40 2.45 2.87 -7.23
C THR A 40 2.52 1.68 -8.19
N LYS A 41 1.62 0.70 -8.04
CA LYS A 41 1.50 -0.45 -8.95
C LYS A 41 1.21 -0.01 -10.37
N LYS A 42 0.20 0.86 -10.56
CA LYS A 42 -0.17 1.40 -11.89
C LYS A 42 1.00 2.15 -12.53
N HIS A 43 1.71 2.99 -11.77
CA HIS A 43 2.87 3.69 -12.29
C HIS A 43 3.97 2.71 -12.73
N ALA A 44 4.31 1.71 -11.90
CA ALA A 44 5.32 0.73 -12.26
C ALA A 44 4.93 -0.06 -13.51
N HIS A 45 3.66 -0.45 -13.64
CA HIS A 45 3.13 -1.16 -14.81
C HIS A 45 3.17 -0.31 -16.10
N LEU A 46 2.81 0.98 -16.01
CA LEU A 46 2.87 1.89 -17.15
C LEU A 46 4.31 2.11 -17.62
N THR A 47 5.23 2.38 -16.68
CA THR A 47 6.66 2.52 -17.00
C THR A 47 7.20 1.24 -17.64
N ASP A 48 6.81 0.08 -17.13
CA ASP A 48 7.23 -1.22 -17.67
C ASP A 48 6.75 -1.44 -19.10
N THR A 49 5.49 -1.10 -19.35
CA THR A 49 4.89 -1.16 -20.69
C THR A 49 5.62 -0.23 -21.65
N GLU A 50 5.92 1.00 -21.24
CA GLU A 50 6.64 1.97 -22.06
C GLU A 50 8.06 1.49 -22.42
N ILE A 51 8.84 1.00 -21.45
CA ILE A 51 10.21 0.51 -21.74
C ILE A 51 10.20 -0.73 -22.63
N MET A 52 9.18 -1.59 -22.51
CA MET A 52 9.02 -2.79 -23.33
C MET A 52 8.80 -2.46 -24.80
N THR A 53 8.20 -1.29 -25.12
CA THR A 53 8.01 -0.84 -26.50
C THR A 53 9.29 -0.36 -27.19
N LEU A 54 10.35 -0.07 -26.44
CA LEU A 54 11.62 0.42 -26.96
C LEU A 54 12.49 -0.73 -27.49
N VAL A 55 13.34 -0.45 -28.46
CA VAL A 55 14.31 -1.42 -29.01
C VAL A 55 15.34 -1.81 -27.94
N ASP A 56 15.78 -3.06 -27.93
CA ASP A 56 16.65 -3.60 -26.87
C ASP A 56 18.03 -2.93 -26.77
N GLU A 57 18.54 -2.32 -27.85
CA GLU A 57 19.81 -1.56 -27.83
C GLU A 57 19.69 -0.16 -27.20
N THR A 58 18.50 0.23 -26.74
CA THR A 58 18.31 1.56 -26.15
C THR A 58 19.00 1.64 -24.79
N ASN A 59 19.87 2.64 -24.60
CA ASN A 59 20.47 2.92 -23.29
C ASN A 59 19.37 3.26 -22.27
N MET A 60 19.27 2.49 -21.20
CA MET A 60 18.30 2.71 -20.13
C MET A 60 18.99 3.10 -18.82
N TYR A 61 18.37 4.01 -18.08
CA TYR A 61 18.92 4.51 -16.83
C TYR A 61 17.91 4.38 -15.70
N GLU A 62 18.29 3.66 -14.64
CA GLU A 62 17.50 3.56 -13.42
C GLU A 62 17.73 4.79 -12.53
N GLY A 63 16.65 5.45 -12.12
CA GLY A 63 16.71 6.59 -11.20
C GLY A 63 16.85 6.15 -9.75
N VAL A 64 17.98 6.49 -9.12
CA VAL A 64 18.26 6.29 -7.68
C VAL A 64 18.39 7.64 -6.99
N GLY A 65 17.27 8.14 -6.45
CA GLY A 65 17.20 9.47 -5.84
C GLY A 65 17.40 10.58 -6.86
N ARG A 66 18.56 11.24 -6.84
CA ARG A 66 18.94 12.30 -7.82
C ARG A 66 19.95 11.81 -8.87
N MET A 67 20.34 10.54 -8.82
CA MET A 67 21.30 9.93 -9.74
C MET A 67 20.59 9.00 -10.71
N PHE A 68 21.24 8.74 -11.85
CA PHE A 68 20.77 7.82 -12.88
C PHE A 68 21.89 6.83 -13.20
N ILE A 69 21.60 5.54 -13.09
CA ILE A 69 22.58 4.46 -13.27
C ILE A 69 22.23 3.70 -14.55
N LEU A 70 23.21 3.54 -15.44
CA LEU A 70 23.04 2.74 -16.65
C LEU A 70 22.78 1.28 -16.27
N GLN A 71 21.69 0.72 -16.78
CA GLN A 71 21.32 -0.68 -16.58
C GLN A 71 20.74 -1.29 -17.85
N SER A 72 20.72 -2.62 -17.91
CA SER A 72 20.06 -3.33 -19.00
C SER A 72 18.54 -3.19 -18.89
N LYS A 73 17.87 -3.21 -20.05
CA LYS A 73 16.41 -3.22 -20.14
C LYS A 73 15.78 -4.36 -19.32
N GLU A 74 16.37 -5.54 -19.36
CA GLU A 74 15.91 -6.71 -18.61
C GLU A 74 16.01 -6.52 -17.09
N ALA A 75 17.09 -5.90 -16.59
CA ALA A 75 17.23 -5.61 -15.17
C ALA A 75 16.13 -4.65 -14.68
N ILE A 76 15.89 -3.57 -15.43
CA ILE A 76 14.87 -2.58 -15.10
C ILE A 76 13.46 -3.19 -15.18
N HIS A 77 13.20 -4.01 -16.20
CA HIS A 77 11.94 -4.75 -16.33
C HIS A 77 11.68 -5.66 -15.11
N ASN A 78 12.65 -6.47 -14.72
CA ASN A 78 12.53 -7.36 -13.57
C ASN A 78 12.29 -6.59 -12.26
N GLN A 79 12.97 -5.44 -12.07
CA GLN A 79 12.73 -4.57 -10.92
C GLN A 79 11.31 -3.99 -10.91
N LEU A 80 10.80 -3.55 -12.06
CA LEU A 80 9.44 -3.02 -12.19
C LEU A 80 8.38 -4.10 -11.94
N LEU A 81 8.61 -5.33 -12.41
CA LEU A 81 7.74 -6.47 -12.12
C LEU A 81 7.72 -6.80 -10.62
N GLU A 82 8.89 -6.86 -9.98
CA GLU A 82 8.98 -7.12 -8.54
C GLU A 82 8.29 -6.01 -7.73
N LYS A 83 8.45 -4.75 -8.14
CA LYS A 83 7.75 -3.61 -7.52
C LYS A 83 6.23 -3.71 -7.65
N GLN A 84 5.72 -4.17 -8.80
CA GLN A 84 4.29 -4.42 -9.00
C GLN A 84 3.79 -5.54 -8.09
N LYS A 85 4.56 -6.65 -8.00
CA LYS A 85 4.23 -7.81 -7.17
C LYS A 85 4.19 -7.46 -5.69
N ILE A 86 5.21 -6.78 -5.16
CA ILE A 86 5.26 -6.34 -3.76
C ILE A 86 4.08 -5.42 -3.44
N ALA A 87 3.74 -4.49 -4.33
CA ALA A 87 2.59 -3.61 -4.13
C ALA A 87 1.27 -4.41 -4.09
N GLU A 88 1.11 -5.40 -4.95
CA GLU A 88 -0.06 -6.28 -4.97
C GLU A 88 -0.18 -7.15 -3.71
N GLU A 89 0.93 -7.73 -3.24
CA GLU A 89 0.95 -8.52 -2.00
C GLU A 89 0.54 -7.66 -0.80
N LYS A 90 1.09 -6.45 -0.67
CA LYS A 90 0.73 -5.53 0.42
C LYS A 90 -0.73 -5.07 0.36
N ILE A 91 -1.28 -4.89 -0.84
CA ILE A 91 -2.72 -4.58 -1.00
C ILE A 91 -3.56 -5.74 -0.47
N LYS A 92 -3.25 -6.99 -0.86
CA LYS A 92 -3.96 -8.17 -0.38
C LYS A 92 -3.88 -8.33 1.14
N GLU A 93 -2.72 -8.05 1.73
CA GLU A 93 -2.54 -8.05 3.18
C GLU A 93 -3.42 -7.01 3.87
N LEU A 94 -3.48 -5.78 3.35
CA LEU A 94 -4.29 -4.70 3.92
C LEU A 94 -5.79 -4.94 3.72
N GLU A 95 -6.21 -5.47 2.58
CA GLU A 95 -7.59 -5.86 2.30
C GLU A 95 -8.03 -7.05 3.17
N GLY A 96 -7.13 -7.99 3.48
CA GLY A 96 -7.41 -9.12 4.38
C GLY A 96 -7.45 -8.76 5.87
N LEU A 97 -6.96 -7.57 6.24
CA LEU A 97 -7.03 -7.01 7.59
C LEU A 97 -8.33 -6.23 7.84
N MET A 98 -9.08 -5.90 6.79
CA MET A 98 -10.41 -5.29 6.84
C MET A 98 -11.50 -6.35 7.01
#